data_AF-A0A962F5G7-F1
#
_entry.id   AF-A0A962F5G7-F1
#
_cell.length_a   1.000
_cell.length_b   1.000
_cell.length_c   1.000
_cell.angle_alpha   90.00
_cell.angle_beta   90.00
_cell.angle_gamma   90.00
#
_symmetry.space_group_name_H-M   'P 1'
#
loop_
_entity.id
_entity.type
_entity.pdbx_description
1 polymer ?
#
loop_
_entity_poly.entity_id
_entity_poly.type
_entity_poly.pdbx_seq_one_letter_code
_entity_poly.pdbx_strand_id
1 'polypeptide(L)'
;MGFTLKHRETDSRGSFNAWGVGFDYEYDAKSESLYIIRARDKKPLLYINCEERLTLNPLQYTTALEKATQINAMVFSGNTNVDLSEILQGRQLRTMIKTAALQASYCFDLQQEDFDLFEQRFCETYLLRKLRLNKCVNADRSSAFFRGELQTKTQNSIESSGAKLYSVINSLSTKAMYDLLYNTYGQPSQEEAQNLIDISSNLALIGKILDKNFHPMHKIAHIQALERRKAS
;
A
#
# COMPACT_ATOMS: atom_id res chain seq x y z
N MET A 1 -17.52 -1.82 -12.19
CA MET A 1 -16.37 -1.61 -13.09
C MET A 1 -15.12 -1.52 -12.24
N GLY A 2 -14.09 -2.28 -12.57
CA GLY A 2 -12.84 -2.34 -11.80
C GLY A 2 -12.05 -1.04 -11.87
N PHE A 3 -11.34 -0.74 -10.80
CA PHE A 3 -10.41 0.37 -10.68
C PHE A 3 -9.35 0.34 -11.81
N THR A 4 -9.22 1.42 -12.59
CA THR A 4 -8.16 1.57 -13.59
C THR A 4 -7.63 3.00 -13.53
N LEU A 5 -6.37 3.17 -13.10
CA LEU A 5 -5.62 4.42 -13.22
C LEU A 5 -5.51 4.75 -14.72
N LYS A 6 -5.98 5.93 -15.13
CA LYS A 6 -5.78 6.40 -16.50
C LYS A 6 -4.45 7.12 -16.58
N HIS A 7 -3.74 6.99 -17.69
CA HIS A 7 -2.50 7.73 -17.90
C HIS A 7 -2.34 8.15 -19.36
N ARG A 8 -1.46 9.13 -19.58
CA ARG A 8 -1.03 9.62 -20.88
C ARG A 8 0.43 10.05 -20.80
N GLU A 9 1.26 9.49 -21.65
CA GLU A 9 2.64 9.93 -21.82
C GLU A 9 2.69 11.37 -22.34
N THR A 10 3.61 12.17 -21.78
CA THR A 10 3.77 13.59 -22.10
C THR A 10 5.00 13.86 -22.96
N ASP A 11 6.01 12.98 -22.92
CA ASP A 11 7.21 13.06 -23.74
C ASP A 11 7.78 11.68 -24.10
N SER A 12 8.82 11.66 -24.95
CA SER A 12 9.51 10.45 -25.38
C SER A 12 10.51 9.89 -24.37
N ARG A 13 10.66 10.54 -23.20
CA ARG A 13 11.56 10.11 -22.12
C ARG A 13 10.84 9.26 -21.08
N GLY A 14 9.52 9.11 -21.21
CA GLY A 14 8.69 8.36 -20.28
C GLY A 14 8.03 9.23 -19.20
N SER A 15 8.03 10.56 -19.34
CA SER A 15 7.20 11.43 -18.51
C SER A 15 5.72 11.17 -18.80
N PHE A 16 4.87 11.28 -17.79
CA PHE A 16 3.43 11.05 -17.97
C PHE A 16 2.57 11.84 -16.99
N ASN A 17 1.32 12.03 -17.40
CA ASN A 17 0.24 12.44 -16.51
C ASN A 17 -0.69 11.24 -16.27
N ALA A 18 -1.10 11.04 -15.03
CA ALA A 18 -2.08 10.01 -14.66
C ALA A 18 -3.19 10.58 -13.77
N TRP A 19 -4.36 9.96 -13.84
CA TRP A 19 -5.59 10.42 -13.19
C TRP A 19 -6.23 9.27 -12.41
N GLY A 20 -6.30 9.47 -11.10
CA GLY A 20 -6.96 8.59 -10.16
C GLY A 20 -8.25 9.19 -9.61
N VAL A 21 -8.62 8.78 -8.40
CA VAL A 21 -9.81 9.25 -7.70
C VAL A 21 -9.40 10.28 -6.67
N GLY A 22 -9.72 11.55 -6.96
CA GLY A 22 -9.36 12.70 -6.14
C GLY A 22 -7.95 13.25 -6.38
N PHE A 23 -7.09 12.50 -7.07
CA PHE A 23 -5.70 12.87 -7.32
C PHE A 23 -5.32 12.78 -8.80
N ASP A 24 -4.52 13.75 -9.20
CA ASP A 24 -3.74 13.72 -10.44
C ASP A 24 -2.28 13.47 -10.08
N TYR A 25 -1.59 12.80 -11.00
CA TYR A 25 -0.20 12.41 -10.87
C TYR A 25 0.57 12.95 -12.08
N GLU A 26 1.68 13.63 -11.84
CA GLU A 26 2.56 14.12 -12.89
C GLU A 26 3.96 13.58 -12.62
N TYR A 27 4.46 12.74 -13.51
CA TYR A 27 5.81 12.20 -13.46
C TYR A 27 6.69 12.89 -14.50
N ASP A 28 7.80 13.46 -14.04
CA ASP A 28 8.83 14.04 -14.89
C ASP A 28 10.06 13.11 -14.90
N ALA A 29 10.33 12.50 -16.06
CA ALA A 29 11.44 11.60 -16.26
C ALA A 29 12.81 12.30 -16.19
N LYS A 30 12.89 13.61 -16.43
CA LYS A 30 14.15 14.36 -16.37
C LYS A 30 14.57 14.63 -14.92
N SER A 31 13.61 14.96 -14.07
CA SER A 31 13.86 15.21 -12.64
C SER A 31 13.59 13.99 -11.77
N GLU A 32 13.23 12.86 -12.37
CA GLU A 32 12.91 11.60 -11.70
C GLU A 32 11.90 11.80 -10.55
N SER A 33 10.88 12.61 -10.81
CA SER A 33 10.02 13.12 -9.75
C SER A 33 8.54 12.88 -10.05
N LEU A 34 7.81 12.42 -9.02
CA LEU A 34 6.37 12.25 -9.06
C LEU A 34 5.69 13.31 -8.19
N TYR A 35 4.86 14.14 -8.82
CA TYR A 35 4.01 15.13 -8.19
C TYR A 35 2.61 14.55 -7.99
N ILE A 36 2.10 14.66 -6.76
CA ILE A 36 0.72 14.32 -6.43
C ILE A 36 -0.05 15.61 -6.24
N ILE A 37 -1.07 15.79 -7.06
CA ILE A 37 -1.84 17.02 -7.18
C ILE A 37 -3.29 16.69 -6.84
N ARG A 38 -3.94 17.56 -6.07
CA ARG A 38 -5.38 17.41 -5.82
C ARG A 38 -6.18 17.73 -7.09
N ALA A 39 -7.01 16.80 -7.55
CA ALA A 39 -7.69 16.93 -8.84
C ALA A 39 -8.66 18.12 -8.89
N ARG A 40 -9.32 18.43 -7.76
CA ARG A 40 -10.37 19.46 -7.63
C ARG A 40 -9.86 20.89 -7.81
N ASP A 41 -8.74 21.24 -7.20
CA ASP A 41 -8.23 22.61 -7.15
C ASP A 41 -6.80 22.76 -7.68
N LYS A 42 -6.25 21.68 -8.24
CA LYS A 42 -4.89 21.59 -8.79
C LYS A 42 -3.80 22.01 -7.81
N LYS A 43 -4.06 21.91 -6.49
CA LYS A 43 -3.05 22.23 -5.48
C LYS A 43 -2.07 21.06 -5.33
N PRO A 44 -0.75 21.31 -5.40
CA PRO A 44 0.26 20.27 -5.13
C PRO A 44 0.17 19.84 -3.66
N LEU A 45 0.17 18.53 -3.42
CA LEU A 45 0.05 17.93 -2.09
C LEU A 45 1.37 17.31 -1.61
N LEU A 46 1.99 16.53 -2.49
CA LEU A 46 3.20 15.81 -2.18
C LEU A 46 4.11 15.77 -3.42
N TYR A 47 5.40 15.84 -3.14
CA TYR A 47 6.46 15.65 -4.08
C TYR A 47 7.23 14.41 -3.62
N ILE A 48 7.43 13.46 -4.52
CA ILE A 48 8.17 12.23 -4.29
C ILE A 48 9.34 12.24 -5.27
N ASN A 49 10.55 12.27 -4.73
CA ASN A 49 11.74 11.97 -5.52
C ASN A 49 11.79 10.46 -5.73
N CYS A 50 11.66 10.01 -6.98
CA CYS A 50 11.72 8.61 -7.32
C CYS A 50 13.19 8.18 -7.31
N GLU A 51 13.58 7.40 -6.31
CA GLU A 51 14.87 6.69 -6.31
C GLU A 51 15.03 5.91 -7.63
N GLU A 52 16.27 5.68 -8.09
CA GLU A 52 16.61 5.02 -9.37
C GLU A 52 15.83 3.73 -9.65
N ARG A 53 15.44 2.99 -8.61
CA ARG A 53 14.59 1.78 -8.73
C ARG A 53 13.13 2.08 -9.12
N LEU A 54 12.56 3.17 -8.61
CA LEU A 54 11.20 3.60 -8.93
C LEU A 54 11.11 4.17 -10.34
N THR A 55 12.23 4.68 -10.88
CA THR A 55 12.31 5.21 -12.26
C THR A 55 12.36 4.10 -13.32
N LEU A 56 12.64 2.84 -12.94
CA LEU A 56 12.53 1.69 -13.85
C LEU A 56 11.09 1.43 -14.31
N ASN A 57 10.10 1.64 -13.43
CA ASN A 57 8.69 1.51 -13.78
C ASN A 57 7.80 2.48 -12.97
N PRO A 58 7.88 3.79 -13.27
CA PRO A 58 7.21 4.84 -12.52
C PRO A 58 5.68 4.74 -12.62
N LEU A 59 5.16 4.22 -13.74
CA LEU A 59 3.72 3.99 -13.93
C LEU A 59 3.21 2.84 -13.03
N GLN A 60 3.97 1.76 -12.89
CA GLN A 60 3.62 0.67 -11.98
C GLN A 60 3.61 1.13 -10.52
N TYR A 61 4.62 1.92 -10.12
CA TYR A 61 4.62 2.55 -8.79
C TYR A 61 3.41 3.46 -8.59
N THR A 62 3.10 4.33 -9.56
CA THR A 62 1.93 5.23 -9.50
C THR A 62 0.61 4.46 -9.40
N THR A 63 0.51 3.32 -10.09
CA THR A 63 -0.66 2.43 -10.00
C THR A 63 -0.79 1.82 -8.61
N ALA A 64 0.31 1.38 -8.00
CA ALA A 64 0.31 0.88 -6.62
C ALA A 64 -0.03 2.00 -5.61
N LEU A 65 0.45 3.22 -5.83
CA LEU A 65 0.16 4.40 -5.02
C LEU A 65 -1.31 4.80 -5.04
N GLU A 66 -1.92 4.88 -6.21
CA GLU A 66 -3.35 5.16 -6.31
C GLU A 66 -4.15 4.04 -5.62
N LYS A 67 -3.80 2.77 -5.85
CA LYS A 67 -4.46 1.65 -5.17
C LYS A 67 -4.31 1.73 -3.64
N ALA A 68 -3.12 2.04 -3.15
CA ALA A 68 -2.86 2.23 -1.72
C ALA A 68 -3.69 3.39 -1.15
N THR A 69 -3.79 4.50 -1.89
CA THR A 69 -4.57 5.67 -1.50
C THR A 69 -6.05 5.32 -1.36
N GLN A 70 -6.62 4.58 -2.32
CA GLN A 70 -8.01 4.11 -2.26
C GLN A 70 -8.25 3.10 -1.14
N ILE A 71 -7.33 2.18 -0.88
CA ILE A 71 -7.47 1.23 0.23
C ILE A 71 -7.43 1.98 1.56
N ASN A 72 -6.51 2.93 1.72
CA ASN A 72 -6.49 3.79 2.91
C ASN A 72 -7.80 4.58 3.04
N ALA A 73 -8.36 5.08 1.93
CA ALA A 73 -9.66 5.74 1.92
C ALA A 73 -10.78 4.83 2.45
N MET A 74 -10.81 3.59 1.99
CA MET A 74 -11.76 2.59 2.48
C MET A 74 -11.56 2.28 3.96
N VAL A 75 -10.32 2.12 4.44
CA VAL A 75 -10.07 1.85 5.86
C VAL A 75 -10.54 3.02 6.72
N PHE A 76 -10.27 4.25 6.30
CA PHE A 76 -10.67 5.46 7.03
C PHE A 76 -12.19 5.63 7.12
N SER A 77 -12.92 5.25 6.08
CA SER A 77 -14.38 5.45 5.98
C SER A 77 -15.23 4.26 6.43
N GLY A 78 -14.63 3.24 7.06
CA GLY A 78 -15.35 2.02 7.46
C GLY A 78 -15.77 1.14 6.27
N ASN A 79 -14.87 0.91 5.32
CA ASN A 79 -15.02 0.14 4.07
C ASN A 79 -15.86 0.79 2.96
N THR A 80 -16.02 2.12 3.00
CA THR A 80 -16.69 2.85 1.90
C THR A 80 -15.65 3.54 1.02
N ASN A 81 -15.57 3.23 -0.28
CA ASN A 81 -14.60 3.97 -1.10
C ASN A 81 -15.06 5.43 -1.27
N VAL A 82 -14.26 6.37 -0.77
CA VAL A 82 -14.55 7.80 -0.71
C VAL A 82 -13.40 8.59 -1.35
N ASP A 83 -13.70 9.77 -1.89
CA ASP A 83 -12.66 10.70 -2.31
C ASP A 83 -12.03 11.35 -1.06
N LEU A 84 -10.80 10.94 -0.73
CA LEU A 84 -10.06 11.49 0.41
C LEU A 84 -9.80 12.99 0.28
N SER A 85 -9.68 13.51 -0.94
CA SER A 85 -9.44 14.92 -1.18
C SER A 85 -10.66 15.79 -0.87
N GLU A 86 -11.86 15.20 -0.85
CA GLU A 86 -13.11 15.85 -0.47
C GLU A 86 -13.32 15.85 1.05
N ILE A 87 -12.86 14.80 1.74
CA ILE A 87 -13.13 14.58 3.17
C ILE A 87 -12.01 15.16 4.04
N LEU A 88 -10.75 14.99 3.63
CA LEU A 88 -9.59 15.39 4.40
C LEU A 88 -8.98 16.68 3.86
N GLN A 89 -8.48 17.52 4.77
CA GLN A 89 -7.86 18.79 4.40
C GLN A 89 -6.42 18.91 4.94
N GLY A 90 -5.59 19.64 4.18
CA GLY A 90 -4.28 20.11 4.61
C GLY A 90 -3.34 18.99 5.08
N ARG A 91 -2.96 19.06 6.35
CA ARG A 91 -1.94 18.17 6.94
C ARG A 91 -2.37 16.71 6.98
N GLN A 92 -3.64 16.42 7.30
CA GLN A 92 -4.13 15.04 7.44
C GLN A 92 -4.08 14.30 6.10
N LEU A 93 -4.56 14.94 5.04
CA LEU A 93 -4.50 14.42 3.67
C LEU A 93 -3.04 14.14 3.27
N ARG A 94 -2.13 15.08 3.53
CA ARG A 94 -0.70 14.89 3.22
C ARG A 94 -0.08 13.72 3.99
N THR A 95 -0.39 13.55 5.27
CA THR A 95 0.10 12.41 6.07
C THR A 95 -0.40 11.10 5.48
N MET A 96 -1.68 11.02 5.13
CA MET A 96 -2.28 9.80 4.59
C MET A 96 -1.68 9.42 3.23
N ILE A 97 -1.44 10.40 2.35
CA ILE A 97 -0.78 10.17 1.06
C ILE A 97 0.68 9.73 1.26
N LYS A 98 1.40 10.29 2.24
CA LYS A 98 2.75 9.81 2.58
C LYS A 98 2.76 8.36 3.02
N THR A 99 1.80 7.96 3.86
CA THR A 99 1.63 6.56 4.26
C THR A 99 1.33 5.67 3.06
N ALA A 100 0.42 6.10 2.17
CA ALA A 100 0.12 5.37 0.93
C ALA A 100 1.36 5.24 0.01
N ALA A 101 2.18 6.29 -0.10
CA ALA A 101 3.42 6.27 -0.87
C ALA A 101 4.47 5.31 -0.30
N LEU A 102 4.58 5.23 1.03
CA LEU A 102 5.44 4.26 1.69
C LEU A 102 4.95 2.82 1.41
N GLN A 103 3.65 2.56 1.58
CA GLN A 103 3.05 1.26 1.31
C GLN A 103 3.18 0.84 -0.16
N ALA A 104 2.99 1.76 -1.09
CA ALA A 104 3.20 1.54 -2.52
C ALA A 104 4.67 1.20 -2.83
N SER A 105 5.61 1.84 -2.14
CA SER A 105 7.04 1.54 -2.29
C SER A 105 7.35 0.11 -1.85
N TYR A 106 6.81 -0.32 -0.70
CA TYR A 106 6.95 -1.72 -0.27
C TYR A 106 6.33 -2.71 -1.25
N CYS A 107 5.16 -2.39 -1.80
CA CYS A 107 4.52 -3.25 -2.79
C CYS A 107 5.34 -3.32 -4.08
N PHE A 108 5.98 -2.22 -4.47
CA PHE A 108 6.87 -2.18 -5.63
C PHE A 108 8.08 -3.11 -5.42
N ASP A 109 8.78 -3.00 -4.28
CA ASP A 109 9.91 -3.87 -3.92
C ASP A 109 9.50 -5.36 -4.02
N LEU A 110 8.35 -5.69 -3.44
CA LEU A 110 7.81 -7.05 -3.43
C LEU A 110 7.38 -7.56 -4.81
N GLN A 111 6.93 -6.67 -5.69
CA GLN A 111 6.57 -7.02 -7.08
C GLN A 111 7.79 -7.29 -7.96
N GLN A 112 8.91 -6.62 -7.68
CA GLN A 112 10.19 -6.87 -8.35
C GLN A 112 10.95 -8.05 -7.74
N GLU A 113 10.41 -8.70 -6.69
CA GLU A 113 11.07 -9.77 -5.93
C GLU A 113 12.34 -9.29 -5.19
N ASP A 114 12.46 -7.99 -4.92
CA ASP A 114 13.53 -7.35 -4.13
C ASP A 114 13.26 -7.55 -2.62
N PHE A 115 13.20 -8.81 -2.17
CA PHE A 115 12.83 -9.15 -0.80
C PHE A 115 13.76 -8.54 0.24
N ASP A 116 15.08 -8.60 0.03
CA ASP A 116 16.08 -8.07 0.98
C ASP A 116 15.87 -6.57 1.25
N LEU A 117 15.59 -5.79 0.21
CA LEU A 117 15.35 -4.34 0.33
C LEU A 117 14.06 -4.06 1.08
N PHE A 118 12.98 -4.77 0.75
CA PHE A 118 11.72 -4.67 1.47
C PHE A 118 11.90 -5.03 2.96
N GLU A 119 12.56 -6.16 3.24
CA GLU A 119 12.82 -6.66 4.59
C GLU A 119 13.58 -5.65 5.43
N GLN A 120 14.68 -5.11 4.90
CA GLN A 120 15.48 -4.10 5.58
C GLN A 120 14.64 -2.87 5.93
N ARG A 121 14.00 -2.26 4.92
CA ARG A 121 13.24 -1.01 5.10
C ARG A 121 12.05 -1.19 6.04
N PHE A 122 11.36 -2.32 5.93
CA PHE A 122 10.22 -2.63 6.78
C PHE A 122 10.69 -2.89 8.22
N CYS A 123 11.80 -3.60 8.42
CA CYS A 123 12.36 -3.81 9.76
C CYS A 123 12.82 -2.51 10.42
N GLU A 124 13.48 -1.63 9.67
CA GLU A 124 13.90 -0.31 10.16
C GLU A 124 12.69 0.56 10.55
N THR A 125 11.65 0.58 9.72
CA THR A 125 10.45 1.41 9.93
C THR A 125 9.63 0.98 11.14
N TYR A 126 9.45 -0.33 11.33
CA TYR A 126 8.61 -0.89 12.40
C TYR A 126 9.42 -1.50 13.55
N LEU A 127 10.73 -1.21 13.60
CA LEU A 127 11.65 -1.70 14.64
C LEU A 127 11.53 -3.22 14.87
N LEU A 128 11.37 -3.99 13.79
CA LEU A 128 11.33 -5.46 13.88
C LEU A 128 12.72 -6.01 14.08
N ARG A 129 12.81 -7.15 14.77
CA ARG A 129 14.08 -7.88 14.88
C ARG A 129 14.42 -8.54 13.54
N LYS A 130 13.43 -9.10 12.87
CA LYS A 130 13.62 -9.84 11.63
C LYS A 130 12.32 -9.92 10.85
N LEU A 131 12.42 -9.76 9.53
CA LEU A 131 11.43 -10.14 8.55
C LEU A 131 12.21 -10.86 7.45
N ARG A 132 11.71 -12.01 6.99
CA ARG A 132 12.25 -12.74 5.85
C ARG A 132 11.14 -13.20 4.95
N LEU A 133 11.32 -13.02 3.65
CA LEU A 133 10.44 -13.47 2.58
C LEU A 133 11.30 -14.19 1.55
N ASN A 134 10.91 -15.42 1.22
CA ASN A 134 11.64 -16.24 0.27
C ASN A 134 10.68 -16.81 -0.76
N LYS A 135 11.08 -16.74 -2.03
CA LYS A 135 10.45 -17.49 -3.11
C LYS A 135 11.20 -18.82 -3.25
N CYS A 136 10.52 -19.91 -2.90
CA CYS A 136 11.04 -21.25 -3.03
C CYS A 136 10.51 -21.88 -4.32
N VAL A 137 11.41 -22.35 -5.18
CA VAL A 137 11.06 -23.07 -6.41
C VAL A 137 11.15 -24.57 -6.12
N ASN A 138 10.10 -25.32 -6.45
CA ASN A 138 10.09 -26.77 -6.28
C ASN A 138 11.15 -27.44 -7.16
N ALA A 139 11.55 -28.66 -6.79
CA ALA A 139 12.60 -29.42 -7.49
C ALA A 139 12.29 -29.64 -8.98
N ASP A 140 11.00 -29.71 -9.33
CA ASP A 140 10.50 -29.85 -10.69
C ASP A 140 10.50 -28.53 -11.49
N ARG A 141 10.84 -27.41 -10.86
CA ARG A 141 10.77 -26.02 -11.38
C ARG A 141 9.42 -25.63 -11.97
N SER A 142 8.38 -26.44 -11.76
CA SER A 142 7.05 -26.26 -12.33
C SER A 142 6.20 -25.31 -11.48
N SER A 143 6.54 -25.20 -10.20
CA SER A 143 5.79 -24.43 -9.21
C SER A 143 6.73 -23.71 -8.25
N ALA A 144 6.31 -22.51 -7.86
CA ALA A 144 6.96 -21.73 -6.82
C ALA A 144 5.96 -21.50 -5.68
N PHE A 145 6.48 -21.46 -4.46
CA PHE A 145 5.74 -21.04 -3.28
C PHE A 145 6.56 -20.00 -2.52
N PHE A 146 5.88 -19.22 -1.70
CA PHE A 146 6.49 -18.20 -0.87
C PHE A 146 6.51 -18.66 0.58
N ARG A 147 7.58 -18.32 1.30
CA ARG A 147 7.71 -18.45 2.75
C ARG A 147 7.97 -17.09 3.35
N GLY A 148 7.37 -16.85 4.51
CA GLY A 148 7.58 -15.65 5.29
C GLY A 148 7.84 -15.98 6.74
N GLU A 149 8.77 -15.26 7.35
CA GLU A 149 9.11 -15.34 8.77
C GLU A 149 9.14 -13.91 9.32
N LEU A 150 8.42 -13.65 10.39
CA LEU A 150 8.43 -12.39 11.11
C LEU A 150 8.81 -12.66 12.56
N GLN A 151 9.84 -11.97 13.05
CA GLN A 151 10.26 -12.03 14.43
C GLN A 151 10.14 -10.66 15.08
N THR A 152 9.34 -10.62 16.13
CA THR A 152 9.17 -9.42 16.97
C THR A 152 10.37 -9.29 17.93
N LYS A 153 10.48 -8.15 18.61
CA LYS A 153 11.55 -7.92 19.62
C LYS A 153 11.48 -8.91 20.79
N THR A 154 10.29 -9.43 21.11
CA THR A 154 10.06 -10.42 22.19
C THR A 154 10.43 -11.86 21.80
N GLN A 155 11.05 -12.06 20.63
CA GLN A 155 11.48 -13.35 20.08
C GLN A 155 10.35 -14.28 19.60
N ASN A 156 9.10 -13.83 19.62
CA ASN A 156 8.01 -14.59 19.00
C ASN A 156 8.25 -14.65 17.49
N SER A 157 8.42 -15.87 16.99
CA SER A 157 8.59 -16.15 15.57
C SER A 157 7.27 -16.56 14.95
N ILE A 158 6.89 -15.86 13.89
CA ILE A 158 5.67 -16.07 13.14
C ILE A 158 6.05 -16.49 11.74
N GLU A 159 5.73 -17.73 11.39
CA GLU A 159 6.02 -18.27 10.07
C GLU A 159 4.75 -18.43 9.23
N SER A 160 4.86 -18.26 7.93
CA SER A 160 3.77 -18.53 6.98
C SER A 160 4.33 -19.04 5.66
N SER A 161 3.52 -19.82 4.94
CA SER A 161 3.85 -20.24 3.58
C SER A 161 2.60 -20.32 2.71
N GLY A 162 2.76 -20.18 1.40
CA GLY A 162 1.63 -20.23 0.47
C GLY A 162 2.04 -20.04 -0.98
N ALA A 163 1.15 -20.39 -1.90
CA ALA A 163 1.40 -20.31 -3.34
C ALA A 163 1.52 -18.87 -3.86
N LYS A 164 0.96 -17.89 -3.15
CA LYS A 164 0.92 -16.49 -3.57
C LYS A 164 1.48 -15.58 -2.48
N LEU A 165 2.34 -14.64 -2.88
CA LEU A 165 3.02 -13.71 -1.97
C LEU A 165 2.05 -12.91 -1.10
N TYR A 166 0.98 -12.35 -1.68
CA TYR A 166 -0.01 -11.59 -0.92
C TYR A 166 -0.70 -12.44 0.17
N SER A 167 -0.90 -13.74 -0.08
CA SER A 167 -1.49 -14.66 0.90
C SER A 167 -0.55 -14.91 2.08
N VAL A 168 0.75 -15.03 1.81
CA VAL A 168 1.79 -15.16 2.86
C VAL A 168 1.82 -13.90 3.72
N ILE A 169 1.85 -12.71 3.09
CA ILE A 169 1.84 -11.42 3.79
C ILE A 169 0.58 -11.24 4.66
N ASN A 170 -0.60 -11.55 4.12
CA ASN A 170 -1.86 -11.49 4.89
C ASN A 170 -1.88 -12.48 6.06
N SER A 171 -1.28 -13.65 5.89
CA SER A 171 -1.16 -14.64 6.96
C SER A 171 -0.21 -14.18 8.07
N LEU A 172 0.92 -13.55 7.71
CA LEU A 172 1.84 -12.94 8.69
C LEU A 172 1.13 -11.82 9.48
N SER A 173 0.38 -10.95 8.79
CA SER A 173 -0.47 -9.93 9.44
C SER A 173 -1.45 -10.54 10.45
N THR A 174 -2.19 -11.55 10.02
CA THR A 174 -3.21 -12.22 10.85
C THR A 174 -2.57 -12.87 12.08
N LYS A 175 -1.43 -13.55 11.89
CA LYS A 175 -0.69 -14.17 13.00
C LYS A 175 -0.08 -13.14 13.95
N ALA A 176 0.36 -11.98 13.45
CA ALA A 176 0.83 -10.88 14.30
C ALA A 176 -0.29 -10.32 15.19
N MET A 177 -1.54 -10.24 14.69
CA MET A 177 -2.70 -9.93 15.53
C MET A 177 -3.00 -10.99 16.58
N TYR A 178 -2.90 -12.28 16.22
CA TYR A 178 -3.11 -13.35 17.18
C TYR A 178 -2.06 -13.31 18.30
N ASP A 179 -0.80 -13.02 17.96
CA ASP A 179 0.25 -12.85 18.97
C ASP A 179 -0.04 -11.67 19.90
N LEU A 180 -0.52 -10.54 19.36
CA LEU A 180 -0.98 -9.40 20.17
C LEU A 180 -2.11 -9.80 21.13
N LEU A 181 -3.14 -10.49 20.63
CA LEU A 181 -4.30 -10.92 21.43
C LEU A 181 -3.93 -11.95 22.50
N TYR A 182 -2.96 -12.82 22.21
CA TYR A 182 -2.46 -13.79 23.17
C TYR A 182 -1.63 -13.11 24.28
N ASN A 183 -0.76 -12.18 23.90
CA ASN A 183 0.14 -11.50 24.83
C ASN A 183 -0.54 -10.39 25.65
N THR A 184 -1.68 -9.85 25.22
CA THR A 184 -2.44 -8.81 25.97
C THR A 184 -2.96 -9.30 27.32
N TYR A 185 -3.03 -10.63 27.55
CA TYR A 185 -3.33 -11.21 28.86
C TYR A 185 -2.14 -11.18 29.84
N GLY A 186 -0.92 -10.87 29.37
CA GLY A 186 0.32 -10.91 30.15
C GLY A 186 0.94 -9.55 30.53
N GLN A 187 0.25 -8.42 30.30
CA GLN A 187 0.78 -7.05 30.38
C GLN A 187 1.95 -6.73 29.44
N PRO A 188 1.72 -6.71 28.10
CA PRO A 188 2.70 -6.16 27.17
C PRO A 188 2.82 -4.65 27.39
N SER A 189 3.99 -4.07 27.10
CA SER A 189 4.11 -2.62 27.13
C SER A 189 3.18 -2.00 26.08
N GLN A 190 2.59 -0.84 26.38
CA GLN A 190 1.68 -0.16 25.46
C GLN A 190 2.33 0.12 24.08
N GLU A 191 3.64 0.33 24.08
CA GLU A 191 4.46 0.54 22.88
C GLU A 191 4.57 -0.73 22.00
N GLU A 192 4.75 -1.91 22.60
CA GLU A 192 4.78 -3.19 21.89
C GLU A 192 3.44 -3.51 21.25
N ALA A 193 2.36 -3.28 21.99
CA ALA A 193 1.00 -3.49 21.48
C ALA A 193 0.74 -2.61 20.26
N GLN A 194 1.10 -1.33 20.35
CA GLN A 194 0.96 -0.38 19.24
C GLN A 194 1.80 -0.81 18.03
N ASN A 195 3.05 -1.24 18.24
CA ASN A 195 3.91 -1.67 17.15
C ASN A 195 3.34 -2.91 16.42
N LEU A 196 2.83 -3.90 17.16
CA LEU A 196 2.18 -5.08 16.55
C LEU A 196 0.93 -4.73 15.75
N ILE A 197 0.13 -3.77 16.24
CA ILE A 197 -1.02 -3.23 15.49
C ILE A 197 -0.54 -2.59 14.19
N ASP A 198 0.52 -1.78 14.23
CA ASP A 198 1.05 -1.07 13.07
C ASP A 198 1.65 -2.04 12.04
N ILE A 199 2.44 -3.02 12.48
CA ILE A 199 3.00 -4.10 11.65
C ILE A 199 1.87 -4.88 10.97
N SER A 200 0.92 -5.36 11.76
CA SER A 200 -0.21 -6.14 11.25
C SER A 200 -1.02 -5.36 10.23
N SER A 201 -1.37 -4.11 10.56
CA SER A 201 -2.20 -3.26 9.70
C SER A 201 -1.49 -2.96 8.39
N ASN A 202 -0.19 -2.65 8.42
CA ASN A 202 0.57 -2.38 7.21
C ASN A 202 0.80 -3.62 6.37
N LEU A 203 1.08 -4.78 6.96
CA LEU A 203 1.16 -6.05 6.22
C LEU A 203 -0.19 -6.39 5.55
N ALA A 204 -1.32 -6.23 6.25
CA ALA A 204 -2.64 -6.45 5.65
C ALA A 204 -2.90 -5.50 4.46
N LEU A 205 -2.51 -4.23 4.58
CA LEU A 205 -2.65 -3.25 3.50
C LEU A 205 -1.77 -3.60 2.30
N ILE A 206 -0.49 -3.92 2.53
CA ILE A 206 0.45 -4.37 1.49
C ILE A 206 -0.10 -5.62 0.78
N GLY A 207 -0.61 -6.60 1.53
CA GLY A 207 -1.23 -7.78 0.96
C GLY A 207 -2.43 -7.46 0.06
N LYS A 208 -3.30 -6.52 0.45
CA LYS A 208 -4.42 -6.06 -0.40
C LYS A 208 -3.96 -5.30 -1.64
N ILE A 209 -2.90 -4.49 -1.54
CA ILE A 209 -2.32 -3.78 -2.70
C ILE A 209 -1.75 -4.78 -3.69
N LEU A 210 -1.03 -5.81 -3.23
CA LEU A 210 -0.43 -6.85 -4.06
C LEU A 210 -1.45 -7.79 -4.72
N ASP A 211 -2.60 -8.02 -4.09
CA ASP A 211 -3.65 -8.86 -4.66
C ASP A 211 -4.26 -8.20 -5.90
N LYS A 212 -3.90 -8.70 -7.09
CA LYS A 212 -4.41 -8.21 -8.38
C LYS A 212 -5.92 -8.27 -8.52
N ASN A 213 -6.58 -9.19 -7.78
CA ASN A 213 -8.04 -9.34 -7.82
C ASN A 213 -8.76 -8.43 -6.82
N PHE A 214 -8.02 -7.82 -5.89
CA PHE A 214 -8.59 -6.86 -4.97
C PHE A 214 -8.73 -5.50 -5.67
N HIS A 215 -9.97 -5.09 -5.92
CA HIS A 215 -10.32 -3.78 -6.44
C HIS A 215 -11.19 -3.03 -5.43
N PRO A 216 -10.77 -1.84 -4.96
CA PRO A 216 -11.63 -0.97 -4.16
C PRO A 216 -12.97 -0.72 -4.88
N MET A 217 -14.08 -1.23 -4.35
CA MET A 217 -15.40 -1.01 -4.97
C MET A 217 -15.88 0.41 -4.72
N HIS A 218 -16.06 1.19 -5.80
CA HIS A 218 -16.71 2.49 -5.73
C HIS A 218 -18.20 2.35 -5.39
N LYS A 219 -18.59 2.72 -4.16
CA LYS A 219 -19.94 3.21 -3.90
C LYS A 219 -19.86 4.73 -3.85
N ILE A 220 -20.07 5.36 -5.00
CA ILE A 220 -20.12 6.83 -5.09
C ILE A 220 -21.39 7.29 -4.37
N ALA A 221 -21.30 7.57 -3.08
CA ALA A 221 -22.41 8.13 -2.30
C ALA A 221 -22.90 9.47 -2.89
N HIS A 222 -22.03 10.18 -3.61
CA HIS A 222 -22.32 11.50 -4.16
C HIS A 222 -23.24 11.48 -5.40
N ILE A 223 -23.31 10.38 -6.16
CA ILE A 223 -24.26 10.26 -7.29
C ILE A 223 -25.67 9.95 -6.78
N GLN A 224 -25.81 9.12 -5.74
CA GLN A 224 -27.11 8.83 -5.15
C GLN A 224 -27.75 10.05 -4.47
N ALA A 225 -26.94 10.96 -3.92
CA ALA A 225 -27.43 12.24 -3.37
C ALA A 225 -27.85 13.24 -4.47
N LEU A 226 -27.17 13.25 -5.61
CA LEU A 226 -27.51 14.08 -6.77
C LEU A 226 -28.73 13.53 -7.55
N GLU A 227 -28.87 12.22 -7.65
CA GLU A 227 -30.04 11.57 -8.26
C GLU A 227 -31.30 11.72 -7.40
N ARG A 228 -31.18 11.63 -6.07
CA ARG A 228 -32.30 11.91 -5.15
C ARG A 228 -32.75 13.37 -5.16
N ARG A 229 -31.85 14.33 -5.43
CA ARG A 229 -32.19 15.75 -5.60
C ARG A 229 -32.75 16.10 -6.98
N LYS A 230 -32.55 15.25 -8.00
CA LYS A 230 -33.17 15.39 -9.32
C LYS A 230 -34.54 14.70 -9.41
N ALA A 231 -34.84 13.81 -8.46
CA ALA A 231 -36.11 13.10 -8.34
C ALA A 231 -37.09 13.72 -7.32
N SER A 232 -36.71 14.86 -6.72
CA SER A 232 -37.50 15.68 -5.79
C SER A 232 -37.66 17.08 -6.37
#